data_AF-A0A7G6RLW3-F1
#
_entry.id   AF-A0A7G6RLW3-F1
#
_cell.length_a   1.000
_cell.length_b   1.000
_cell.length_c   1.000
_cell.angle_alpha   90.00
_cell.angle_beta   90.00
_cell.angle_gamma   90.00
#
_symmetry.space_group_name_H-M   'P 1'
#
loop_
_entity.id
_entity.type
_entity.pdbx_description
1 polymer ?
#
loop_
_entity_poly.entity_id
_entity_poly.type
_entity_poly.pdbx_seq_one_letter_code
_entity_poly.pdbx_strand_id
1 'polypeptide(L)' 'MYPKCLSRHQTCWSPPVDRKGAIFVKPKLIAEIGYRGWTDDGKLRHASYKGLRDRQDNAAVYELSF' A
#
# COMPACT_ATOMS: atom_id res chain seq x y z
N MET A 1 -16.19 4.79 11.89
CA MET A 1 -17.39 4.68 11.03
C MET A 1 -16.97 4.94 9.59
N TYR A 2 -16.53 3.91 8.86
CA TYR A 2 -16.27 3.99 7.41
C TYR A 2 -17.31 3.12 6.71
N PRO A 3 -17.89 3.56 5.57
CA PRO A 3 -18.98 2.82 4.97
C PRO A 3 -18.42 1.52 4.38
N LYS A 4 -19.06 0.41 4.74
CA LYS A 4 -18.83 -0.88 4.08
C LYS A 4 -19.42 -0.79 2.68
N CYS A 5 -18.57 -0.67 1.67
CA CYS A 5 -19.00 -0.86 0.28
C CYS A 5 -19.29 -2.35 0.06
N LEU A 6 -20.57 -2.71 0.21
CA LEU A 6 -21.11 -4.01 -0.15
C LEU A 6 -21.41 -4.00 -1.66
N SER A 7 -20.42 -4.26 -2.52
CA SER A 7 -20.73 -4.78 -3.85
C SER A 7 -19.54 -5.51 -4.51
N ARG A 8 -19.92 -6.54 -5.24
CA ARG A 8 -19.17 -7.64 -5.85
C ARG A 8 -18.25 -7.25 -7.00
N HIS A 9 -17.60 -6.08 -6.97
CA HIS A 9 -16.55 -5.72 -7.92
C HIS A 9 -15.39 -5.06 -7.17
N GLN A 10 -14.40 -5.90 -6.84
CA GLN A 10 -13.23 -5.57 -6.02
C GLN A 10 -12.36 -4.49 -6.68
N THR A 11 -12.59 -3.23 -6.32
CA THR A 11 -11.50 -2.29 -6.00
C THR A 11 -12.01 -1.24 -5.00
N CYS A 12 -12.09 -1.61 -3.71
CA CYS A 12 -12.05 -0.61 -2.64
C CYS A 12 -10.59 -0.16 -2.52
N TRP A 13 -10.17 0.72 -3.41
CA TRP A 13 -8.83 1.28 -3.38
C TRP A 13 -8.68 2.15 -2.13
N SER A 14 -7.59 1.89 -1.41
CA SER A 14 -7.24 2.31 -0.05
C SER A 14 -7.75 3.68 0.42
N PRO A 15 -7.94 3.87 1.75
CA PRO A 15 -8.32 5.17 2.29
C PRO A 15 -7.37 6.26 1.79
N PRO A 16 -7.88 7.46 1.47
CA PRO A 16 -7.05 8.54 0.96
C PRO A 16 -5.97 8.84 2.01
N VAL A 17 -4.72 8.61 1.63
CA VAL A 17 -3.62 9.24 2.34
C VAL A 17 -3.80 10.74 2.10
N ASP A 18 -4.31 11.45 3.11
CA ASP A 18 -4.57 12.88 3.03
C ASP A 18 -3.25 13.65 3.00
N ARG A 19 -2.65 13.70 1.80
CA ARG A 19 -1.45 14.48 1.51
C ARG A 19 -1.80 15.49 0.43
N LYS A 20 -1.76 16.78 0.81
CA LYS A 20 -1.93 17.89 -0.13
C LYS A 20 -0.90 17.76 -1.26
N GLY A 21 -1.38 17.68 -2.50
CA GLY A 21 -0.55 17.57 -3.70
C GLY A 21 -0.14 16.15 -4.13
N ALA A 22 -0.69 15.10 -3.52
CA ALA A 22 -0.43 13.73 -3.97
C ALA A 22 -1.13 13.44 -5.32
N ILE A 23 -0.38 12.90 -6.29
CA ILE A 23 -0.89 12.40 -7.57
C ILE A 23 -0.97 10.87 -7.49
N PHE A 24 -2.18 10.32 -7.63
CA PHE A 24 -2.39 8.87 -7.64
C PHE A 24 -2.14 8.28 -9.02
N VAL A 25 -1.45 7.14 -9.07
CA VAL A 25 -1.13 6.41 -10.30
C VAL A 25 -1.56 4.95 -10.18
N LYS A 26 -1.71 4.25 -11.31
CA LYS A 26 -2.01 2.81 -11.31
C LYS A 26 -0.86 2.02 -10.67
N PRO A 27 -1.16 0.96 -9.88
CA PRO A 27 -0.18 0.22 -9.08
C PRO A 27 0.62 -0.76 -9.97
N LYS A 28 1.59 -0.24 -10.73
CA LYS A 28 2.41 -1.07 -11.63
C LYS A 28 3.87 -1.18 -11.23
N LEU A 29 4.26 -0.45 -10.19
CA LEU A 29 5.65 -0.26 -9.80
C LEU A 29 5.87 -0.86 -8.42
N ILE A 30 6.90 -1.70 -8.31
CA ILE A 30 7.30 -2.34 -7.05
C ILE A 30 8.60 -1.70 -6.59
N ALA A 31 8.57 -1.12 -5.38
CA ALA A 31 9.72 -0.50 -4.76
C ALA A 31 10.21 -1.33 -3.58
N GLU A 32 11.52 -1.31 -3.36
CA GLU A 32 12.13 -1.83 -2.15
C GLU A 32 12.10 -0.79 -1.05
N ILE A 33 11.63 -1.21 0.13
CA ILE A 33 11.47 -0.35 1.31
C ILE A 33 12.20 -1.00 2.48
N GLY A 34 13.13 -0.24 3.07
CA GLY A 34 13.69 -0.59 4.38
C GLY A 34 12.82 -0.01 5.49
N TYR A 35 12.51 -0.80 6.52
CA TYR A 35 11.67 -0.37 7.65
C TYR A 35 12.15 -1.00 8.96
N ARG A 36 11.75 -0.43 10.10
CA ARG A 36 12.16 -0.92 11.44
C ARG A 36 11.13 -1.83 12.11
N GLY A 37 9.89 -1.79 11.65
CA GLY A 37 8.82 -2.64 12.14
C GLY A 37 7.45 -2.20 11.64
N TRP A 38 6.44 -2.96 12.04
CA TRP A 38 5.03 -2.67 11.79
C TRP A 38 4.41 -1.91 12.98
N THR A 39 3.47 -1.02 12.70
CA THR A 39 2.54 -0.48 13.71
C THR A 39 1.37 -1.44 13.91
N ASP A 40 0.65 -1.29 15.01
CA ASP A 40 -0.64 -1.97 15.24
C ASP A 40 -1.65 -1.68 14.11
N ASP A 41 -1.65 -0.45 13.59
CA ASP A 41 -2.49 -0.05 12.44
C ASP A 41 -2.04 -0.59 11.06
N GLY A 42 -1.09 -1.53 11.00
CA GLY A 42 -0.59 -2.11 9.75
C GLY A 42 0.22 -1.16 8.86
N LYS A 43 0.85 -0.12 9.44
CA LYS A 43 1.73 0.83 8.73
C LYS A 43 3.20 0.55 9.04
N LEU A 44 4.09 0.90 8.12
CA LEU A 44 5.53 0.77 8.30
C LEU A 44 6.09 1.89 9.18
N ARG A 45 6.87 1.53 10.21
CA ARG A 45 7.61 2.49 11.04
C ARG A 45 8.96 2.82 10.41
N HIS A 46 9.20 4.12 10.22
CA HIS A 46 10.45 4.69 9.68
C HIS A 46 10.83 4.09 8.31
N ALA A 47 9.84 3.99 7.41
CA ALA A 47 10.05 3.49 6.06
C ALA A 47 10.99 4.41 5.27
N SER A 48 12.01 3.81 4.66
CA SER A 48 12.98 4.47 3.79
C SER A 48 12.94 3.82 2.41
N TYR A 49 12.79 4.63 1.37
CA TYR A 49 12.87 4.17 -0.02
C TYR A 49 14.30 3.74 -0.35
N LYS A 50 14.48 2.52 -0.87
CA LYS A 50 15.80 1.99 -1.26
C LYS A 50 16.01 2.05 -2.76
N GLY A 51 15.00 1.70 -3.54
CA GLY A 51 15.08 1.70 -4.99
C GLY A 51 13.86 1.08 -5.63
N LEU A 52 13.73 1.29 -6.94
CA LEU A 52 12.71 0.63 -7.74
C LEU A 52 13.25 -0.74 -8.14
N ARG A 53 12.42 -1.78 -8.03
CA ARG A 53 12.80 -3.09 -8.57
C ARG A 53 12.45 -3.13 -10.04
N ASP A 54 13.27 -3.84 -10.82
CA ASP A 54 12.93 -4.19 -12.19
C ASP A 54 11.58 -4.90 -12.21
N ARG A 55 10.90 -4.80 -13.36
CA ARG A 55 9.55 -5.33 -13.57
C ARG A 55 9.49 -6.79 -13.12
N GLN A 56 8.93 -7.00 -11.94
CA GLN A 56 8.53 -8.32 -11.48
C GLN A 56 7.08 -8.51 -11.90
N ASP A 57 6.81 -9.58 -12.65
CA ASP A 57 5.45 -9.95 -13.02
C ASP A 57 4.62 -10.44 -11.81
N ASN A 58 5.25 -10.59 -10.64
CA ASN A 58 4.62 -11.07 -9.42
C ASN A 58 4.42 -9.92 -8.41
N ALA A 59 3.22 -9.31 -8.43
CA ALA A 59 2.76 -8.36 -7.42
C ALA A 59 1.90 -9.07 -6.37
N ALA A 60 2.48 -10.06 -5.69
CA ALA A 60 1.78 -10.78 -4.64
C ALA A 60 1.43 -9.80 -3.50
N VAL A 61 0.13 -9.58 -3.29
CA VAL A 61 -0.40 -8.81 -2.17
C VAL A 61 -0.49 -9.76 -0.98
N TYR A 62 0.28 -9.47 0.06
CA TYR A 62 0.23 -10.24 1.30
C TYR A 62 -0.64 -9.50 2.32
N GLU A 63 -1.61 -10.20 2.89
CA GLU A 63 -2.36 -9.73 4.04
C GLU A 63 -1.64 -10.23 5.29
N LEU A 64 -1.01 -9.30 6.01
CA LEU A 64 -0.37 -9.62 7.29
C LEU A 64 -1.42 -9.49 8.38
N SER A 65 -1.90 -10.64 8.86
CA SER A 65 -2.73 -10.73 10.07
C SER A 65 -1.78 -10.85 11.26
N PHE A 66 -1.77 -9.81 12.11
CA PHE A 66 -1.09 -9.82 13.40
C PHE A 66 -2.11 -10.04 14.51
#